data_AF-A0A133KN76-F1
#
_entry.id   AF-A0A133KN76-F1
#
_cell.length_a   1.000
_cell.length_b   1.000
_cell.length_c   1.000
_cell.angle_alpha   90.00
_cell.angle_beta   90.00
_cell.angle_gamma   90.00
#
_symmetry.space_group_name_H-M   'P 1'
#
loop_
_entity.id
_entity.type
_entity.pdbx_description
1 polymer ?
#
loop_
_entity_poly.entity_id
_entity_poly.type
_entity_poly.pdbx_seq_one_letter_code
_entity_poly.pdbx_strand_id
1 'polypeptide(L)'
;MATLDSFREAAGEPIQLDLANGYIADVRLNSGDVNGRTITVELTDNGTPITTTDGITCALAYNTSPGSDLGDRVTMNAVSGAATATFRAAVPRKALAKPGRILLGIEISSGGNKVCSRNFYGLVERSVFDATSPDADDKLGRIEQLILDADKAIIRINKAVSDARITGGNTTTLDPNQPATSSLRGSGLQRVLDLSIPRGAGVTSAGATTLDPNKPATASMLQAGSKGDYTLLVGVPRGSRIIGVAANTVNPSQQAAASMSTDGAGDRSLILDIPRGERIAGVTARTLDAGMDATVTATRDAAGDTTLAFGLPRGAKGDPGDPGTPATATTLGVVKPGDNLTVRADGTLDASAGQYELPVASDT
;
A
#
# COMPACT_ATOMS: atom_id res chain seq x y z
N MET A 1 32.21 -85.44 -10.82
CA MET A 1 31.11 -85.41 -9.83
C MET A 1 30.06 -86.39 -10.33
N ALA A 2 29.72 -87.43 -9.59
CA ALA A 2 28.59 -88.27 -9.98
C ALA A 2 27.32 -87.42 -9.86
N THR A 3 26.54 -87.29 -10.94
CA THR A 3 25.22 -86.67 -10.87
C THR A 3 24.22 -87.73 -10.43
N LEU A 4 23.26 -87.35 -9.58
CA LEU A 4 22.18 -88.24 -9.13
C LEU A 4 21.08 -88.41 -10.20
N ASP A 5 21.42 -88.21 -11.48
CA ASP A 5 20.42 -88.20 -12.55
C ASP A 5 19.78 -89.58 -12.72
N SER A 6 20.57 -90.66 -12.60
CA SER A 6 20.05 -92.04 -12.62
C SER A 6 19.14 -92.35 -11.42
N PHE A 7 19.32 -91.69 -10.27
CA PHE A 7 18.43 -91.85 -9.11
C PHE A 7 17.03 -91.28 -9.38
N ARG A 8 16.91 -90.37 -10.34
CA ARG A 8 15.64 -89.74 -10.70
C ARG A 8 14.87 -90.51 -11.75
N GLU A 9 15.43 -91.56 -12.37
CA GLU A 9 14.69 -92.36 -13.34
C GLU A 9 13.52 -93.08 -12.65
N ALA A 10 12.33 -92.94 -13.22
CA ALA A 10 11.09 -93.50 -12.69
C ALA A 10 10.95 -95.00 -12.99
N ALA A 11 11.71 -95.49 -13.97
CA ALA A 11 11.83 -96.90 -14.34
C ALA A 11 13.33 -97.27 -14.36
N GLY A 12 13.65 -98.52 -14.00
CA GLY A 12 15.04 -99.01 -14.00
C GLY A 12 15.64 -99.13 -15.40
N GLU A 13 14.80 -99.29 -16.43
CA GLU A 13 15.16 -99.31 -17.84
C GLU A 13 14.22 -98.38 -18.63
N PRO A 14 14.67 -97.80 -19.76
CA PRO A 14 13.80 -97.02 -20.64
C PRO A 14 12.57 -97.82 -21.09
N ILE A 15 11.42 -97.15 -21.13
CA ILE A 15 10.18 -97.76 -21.62
C ILE A 15 10.28 -97.95 -23.13
N GLN A 16 10.33 -99.20 -23.56
CA GLN A 16 10.39 -99.58 -24.98
C GLN A 16 9.01 -99.45 -25.62
N LEU A 17 8.91 -98.63 -26.67
CA LEU A 17 7.69 -98.39 -27.42
C LEU A 17 7.88 -98.77 -28.88
N ASP A 18 7.43 -99.98 -29.20
CA ASP A 18 7.42 -100.52 -30.56
C ASP A 18 6.04 -100.38 -31.24
N LEU A 19 4.99 -100.51 -30.44
CA LEU A 19 3.60 -100.44 -30.88
C LEU A 19 2.83 -99.52 -29.93
N ALA A 20 1.93 -98.71 -30.47
CA ALA A 20 1.06 -97.84 -29.68
C ALA A 20 0.25 -98.61 -28.62
N ASN A 21 -0.18 -99.84 -28.93
CA ASN A 21 -0.93 -100.70 -28.01
C ASN A 21 -0.04 -101.65 -27.18
N GLY A 22 1.28 -101.43 -27.18
CA GLY A 22 2.23 -102.17 -26.36
C GLY A 22 1.89 -102.08 -24.87
N TYR A 23 2.25 -103.11 -24.12
CA TYR A 23 2.13 -103.09 -22.66
C TYR A 23 3.20 -102.19 -22.05
N ILE A 24 2.79 -101.31 -21.13
CA ILE A 24 3.69 -100.44 -20.35
C ILE A 24 3.40 -100.73 -18.88
N ALA A 25 4.45 -100.99 -18.11
CA ALA A 25 4.32 -101.22 -16.67
C ALA A 25 4.00 -99.92 -15.91
N ASP A 26 3.29 -100.05 -14.79
CA ASP A 26 3.03 -98.93 -13.90
C ASP A 26 4.33 -98.46 -13.23
N VAL A 27 4.46 -97.15 -13.01
CA VAL A 27 5.65 -96.52 -12.43
C VAL A 27 5.38 -96.00 -11.03
N ARG A 28 6.37 -96.12 -10.13
CA ARG A 28 6.30 -95.62 -8.76
C ARG A 28 6.88 -94.21 -8.69
N LEU A 29 6.13 -93.29 -8.11
CA LEU A 29 6.47 -91.86 -7.99
C LEU A 29 6.29 -91.41 -6.53
N ASN A 30 6.84 -90.27 -6.14
CA ASN A 30 6.64 -89.73 -4.79
C ASN A 30 6.16 -88.28 -4.82
N SER A 31 5.19 -87.93 -3.97
CA SER A 31 4.67 -86.56 -3.86
C SER A 31 5.67 -85.57 -3.25
N GLY A 32 6.81 -86.04 -2.72
CA GLY A 32 7.93 -85.23 -2.27
C GLY A 32 8.90 -84.83 -3.38
N ASP A 33 8.82 -85.45 -4.56
CA ASP A 33 9.71 -85.18 -5.67
C ASP A 33 9.38 -83.81 -6.30
N VAL A 34 10.03 -82.75 -5.85
CA VAL A 34 9.77 -81.36 -6.28
C VAL A 34 9.95 -81.19 -7.79
N ASN A 35 11.00 -81.80 -8.33
CA ASN A 35 11.32 -81.76 -9.77
C ASN A 35 10.86 -83.02 -10.52
N GLY A 36 10.12 -83.90 -9.84
CA GLY A 36 9.67 -85.18 -10.38
C GLY A 36 10.77 -86.19 -10.74
N ARG A 37 10.31 -87.42 -10.97
CA ARG A 37 11.10 -88.51 -11.56
C ARG A 37 11.02 -88.45 -13.07
N THR A 38 12.10 -88.82 -13.75
CA THR A 38 12.24 -88.84 -15.20
C THR A 38 11.62 -90.10 -15.76
N ILE A 39 10.72 -89.95 -16.73
CA ILE A 39 10.25 -91.02 -17.61
C ILE A 39 11.08 -90.94 -18.88
N THR A 40 11.75 -92.04 -19.21
CA THR A 40 12.55 -92.19 -20.43
C THR A 40 11.88 -93.24 -21.32
N VAL A 41 11.70 -92.91 -22.60
CA VAL A 41 11.08 -93.77 -23.61
C VAL A 41 12.02 -93.96 -24.79
N GLU A 42 12.05 -95.17 -25.33
CA GLU A 42 12.81 -95.56 -26.51
C GLU A 42 11.85 -96.04 -27.58
N LEU A 43 11.95 -95.46 -28.79
CA LEU A 43 11.08 -95.81 -29.90
C LEU A 43 11.74 -96.81 -30.83
N THR A 44 11.01 -97.84 -31.24
CA THR A 44 11.40 -98.81 -32.28
C THR A 44 10.27 -98.97 -33.30
N ASP A 45 10.61 -99.47 -34.49
CA ASP A 45 9.64 -99.84 -35.52
C ASP A 45 9.74 -101.34 -35.82
N ASN A 46 8.81 -102.12 -35.28
CA ASN A 46 8.76 -103.58 -35.34
C ASN A 46 10.11 -104.24 -34.94
N GLY A 47 10.66 -103.79 -33.82
CA GLY A 47 11.95 -104.22 -33.27
C GLY A 47 13.17 -103.62 -33.96
N THR A 48 12.99 -102.76 -34.98
CA THR A 48 14.08 -102.06 -35.64
C THR A 48 14.34 -100.71 -34.95
N PRO A 49 15.59 -100.37 -34.56
CA PRO A 49 15.89 -99.08 -33.97
C PRO A 49 15.58 -97.91 -34.91
N ILE A 50 14.93 -96.88 -34.38
CA ILE A 50 14.74 -95.61 -35.09
C ILE A 50 15.96 -94.75 -34.80
N THR A 51 16.77 -94.42 -35.80
CA THR A 51 18.10 -93.82 -35.56
C THR A 51 18.12 -92.29 -35.52
N THR A 52 16.98 -91.62 -35.70
CA THR A 52 16.86 -90.16 -35.63
C THR A 52 15.63 -89.73 -34.83
N THR A 53 15.74 -88.61 -34.13
CA THR A 53 14.61 -87.92 -33.49
C THR A 53 14.04 -86.80 -34.37
N ASP A 54 14.64 -86.52 -35.53
CA ASP A 54 14.22 -85.42 -36.40
C ASP A 54 12.81 -85.65 -36.95
N GLY A 55 11.96 -84.63 -36.84
CA GLY A 55 10.55 -84.71 -37.24
C GLY A 55 9.67 -85.54 -36.29
N ILE A 56 10.21 -86.05 -35.17
CA ILE A 56 9.49 -86.78 -34.13
C ILE A 56 9.44 -85.92 -32.86
N THR A 57 8.25 -85.72 -32.32
CA THR A 57 8.07 -85.07 -31.01
C THR A 57 7.34 -86.03 -30.07
N CYS A 58 7.83 -86.13 -28.84
CA CYS A 58 7.17 -86.90 -27.78
C CYS A 58 6.66 -85.97 -26.66
N ALA A 59 5.52 -86.31 -26.08
CA ALA A 59 5.01 -85.66 -24.88
C ALA A 59 4.51 -86.71 -23.88
N LEU A 60 4.79 -86.47 -22.59
CA LEU A 60 4.22 -87.22 -21.49
C LEU A 60 2.89 -86.56 -21.12
N ALA A 61 1.80 -87.19 -21.49
CA ALA A 61 0.46 -86.82 -21.07
C ALA A 61 0.19 -87.37 -19.67
N TYR A 62 -0.47 -86.58 -18.83
CA TYR A 62 -0.85 -86.98 -17.47
C TYR A 62 -2.24 -86.46 -17.10
N ASN A 63 -2.96 -87.25 -16.30
CA ASN A 63 -4.25 -86.84 -15.76
C ASN A 63 -4.42 -87.36 -14.33
N THR A 64 -4.63 -86.45 -13.39
CA THR A 64 -4.83 -86.76 -11.97
C THR A 64 -6.28 -87.08 -11.61
N SER A 65 -7.23 -86.76 -12.50
CA SER A 65 -8.67 -87.02 -12.31
C SER A 65 -9.31 -87.49 -13.64
N PRO A 66 -8.98 -88.70 -14.14
CA PRO A 66 -9.53 -89.20 -15.39
C PRO A 66 -11.06 -89.20 -15.39
N GLY A 67 -11.67 -88.68 -16.46
CA GLY A 67 -13.13 -88.55 -16.61
C GLY A 67 -13.74 -87.31 -15.98
N SER A 68 -12.98 -86.51 -15.23
CA SER A 68 -13.42 -85.22 -14.68
C SER A 68 -12.58 -84.05 -15.18
N ASP A 69 -11.28 -84.24 -15.37
CA ASP A 69 -10.36 -83.23 -15.88
C ASP A 69 -9.82 -83.61 -17.26
N LEU A 70 -9.46 -82.61 -18.08
CA LEU A 70 -8.86 -82.80 -19.41
C LEU A 70 -7.48 -83.49 -19.35
N GLY A 71 -6.80 -83.42 -18.20
CA GLY A 71 -5.38 -83.72 -18.10
C GLY A 71 -4.52 -82.61 -18.70
N ASP A 72 -3.22 -82.87 -18.82
CA ASP A 72 -2.22 -81.92 -19.32
C ASP A 72 -1.03 -82.70 -19.91
N ARG A 73 -0.09 -82.02 -20.56
CA ARG A 73 1.07 -82.65 -21.22
C ARG A 73 2.35 -81.90 -20.97
N VAL A 74 3.45 -82.62 -20.84
CA VAL A 74 4.81 -82.06 -20.81
C VAL A 74 5.61 -82.60 -21.99
N THR A 75 6.33 -81.72 -22.68
CA THR A 75 7.22 -82.12 -23.77
C THR A 75 8.34 -83.02 -23.25
N MET A 76 8.58 -84.14 -23.93
CA MET A 76 9.73 -85.01 -23.70
C MET A 76 10.87 -84.58 -24.63
N ASN A 77 12.01 -84.29 -24.03
CA ASN A 77 13.19 -83.83 -24.76
C ASN A 77 13.94 -85.03 -25.34
N ALA A 78 14.40 -84.91 -26.59
CA ALA A 78 15.25 -85.89 -27.23
C ALA A 78 16.57 -86.06 -26.46
N VAL A 79 17.03 -87.30 -26.32
CA VAL A 79 18.32 -87.64 -25.71
C VAL A 79 19.35 -87.83 -26.81
N SER A 80 20.36 -86.94 -26.84
CA SER A 80 21.45 -87.01 -27.82
C SER A 80 22.36 -88.22 -27.58
N GLY A 81 22.78 -88.88 -28.65
CA GLY A 81 23.77 -89.97 -28.57
C GLY A 81 23.21 -91.33 -28.15
N ALA A 82 21.89 -91.48 -28.05
CA ALA A 82 21.24 -92.78 -27.86
C ALA A 82 21.24 -93.59 -29.17
N ALA A 83 21.30 -94.93 -29.05
CA ALA A 83 21.31 -95.84 -30.20
C ALA A 83 19.97 -95.89 -30.94
N THR A 84 18.88 -95.58 -30.24
CA THR A 84 17.53 -95.44 -30.79
C THR A 84 16.93 -94.10 -30.37
N ALA A 85 15.90 -93.65 -31.08
CA ALA A 85 15.20 -92.39 -30.83
C ALA A 85 14.62 -92.40 -29.41
N THR A 86 15.28 -91.66 -28.53
CA THR A 86 15.03 -91.68 -27.09
C THR A 86 14.55 -90.33 -26.63
N PHE A 87 13.49 -90.30 -25.83
CA PHE A 87 12.92 -89.07 -25.29
C PHE A 87 12.73 -89.20 -23.79
N ARG A 88 12.89 -88.10 -23.06
CA ARG A 88 12.67 -88.10 -21.61
C ARG A 88 11.99 -86.84 -21.10
N ALA A 89 11.16 -86.99 -20.08
CA ALA A 89 10.59 -85.87 -19.32
C ALA A 89 10.49 -86.21 -17.85
N ALA A 90 10.68 -85.22 -16.98
CA ALA A 90 10.28 -85.35 -15.60
C ALA A 90 8.75 -85.29 -15.48
N VAL A 91 8.17 -86.15 -14.64
CA VAL A 91 6.76 -86.07 -14.27
C VAL A 91 6.54 -84.73 -13.55
N PRO A 92 5.64 -83.86 -14.02
CA PRO A 92 5.53 -82.50 -13.52
C PRO A 92 4.97 -82.46 -12.09
N ARG A 93 5.36 -81.43 -11.32
CA ARG A 93 4.94 -81.23 -9.92
C ARG A 93 3.43 -81.33 -9.73
N LYS A 94 2.65 -80.79 -10.67
CA LYS A 94 1.18 -80.82 -10.67
C LYS A 94 0.62 -82.24 -10.67
N ALA A 95 1.26 -83.17 -11.40
CA ALA A 95 0.87 -84.58 -11.42
C ALA A 95 1.16 -85.30 -10.10
N LEU A 96 2.16 -84.83 -9.36
CA LEU A 96 2.62 -85.42 -8.09
C LEU A 96 1.98 -84.77 -6.86
N ALA A 97 1.16 -83.73 -7.04
CA ALA A 97 0.63 -82.92 -5.95
C ALA A 97 -0.31 -83.70 -5.01
N LYS A 98 -0.98 -84.74 -5.51
CA LYS A 98 -1.88 -85.59 -4.73
C LYS A 98 -1.39 -87.04 -4.76
N PRO A 99 -1.11 -87.66 -3.60
CA PRO A 99 -0.84 -89.09 -3.52
C PRO A 99 -2.02 -89.90 -4.06
N GLY A 100 -1.72 -91.00 -4.74
CA GLY A 100 -2.71 -91.86 -5.36
C GLY A 100 -2.32 -92.30 -6.77
N ARG A 101 -3.31 -92.81 -7.51
CA ARG A 101 -3.13 -93.29 -8.89
C ARG A 101 -3.37 -92.14 -9.86
N ILE A 102 -2.41 -91.88 -10.74
CA ILE A 102 -2.55 -90.94 -11.86
C ILE A 102 -2.44 -91.70 -13.18
N LEU A 103 -3.12 -91.21 -14.21
CA LEU A 103 -3.06 -91.79 -15.54
C LEU A 103 -1.94 -91.12 -16.34
N LEU A 104 -1.09 -91.91 -16.98
CA LEU A 104 0.00 -91.46 -17.83
C LEU A 104 -0.14 -92.07 -19.23
N GLY A 105 0.40 -91.37 -20.22
CA GLY A 105 0.49 -91.85 -21.60
C GLY A 105 1.57 -91.10 -22.36
N ILE A 106 2.09 -91.71 -23.42
CA ILE A 106 3.10 -91.11 -24.28
C ILE A 106 2.43 -90.74 -25.60
N GLU A 107 2.40 -89.44 -25.92
CA GLU A 107 1.97 -88.94 -27.22
C GLU A 107 3.18 -88.81 -28.14
N ILE A 108 3.12 -89.42 -29.32
CA ILE A 108 4.15 -89.34 -30.35
C ILE A 108 3.53 -88.62 -31.54
N SER A 109 4.19 -87.59 -32.04
CA SER A 109 3.79 -86.90 -33.28
C SER A 109 4.92 -86.98 -34.31
N SER A 110 4.57 -87.38 -35.53
CA SER A 110 5.51 -87.48 -36.67
C SER A 110 4.74 -87.34 -37.98
N GLY A 111 5.30 -86.60 -38.94
CA GLY A 111 4.72 -86.45 -40.28
C GLY A 111 3.28 -85.90 -40.31
N GLY A 112 2.90 -85.08 -39.33
CA GLY A 112 1.54 -84.55 -39.18
C GLY A 112 0.54 -85.48 -38.49
N ASN A 113 0.93 -86.71 -38.16
CA ASN A 113 0.11 -87.66 -37.41
C ASN A 113 0.45 -87.60 -35.92
N LYS A 114 -0.54 -87.89 -35.07
CA LYS A 114 -0.37 -88.06 -33.63
C LYS A 114 -0.94 -89.41 -33.20
N VAL A 115 -0.14 -90.17 -32.46
CA VAL A 115 -0.51 -91.48 -31.91
C VAL A 115 -0.17 -91.50 -30.43
N CYS A 116 -1.07 -92.05 -29.62
CA CYS A 116 -0.87 -92.19 -28.19
C CYS A 116 -0.57 -93.64 -27.84
N SER A 117 0.34 -93.85 -26.89
CA SER A 117 0.54 -95.16 -26.28
C SER A 117 -0.72 -95.60 -25.53
N ARG A 118 -0.77 -96.89 -25.17
CA ARG A 118 -1.68 -97.34 -24.13
C ARG A 118 -1.42 -96.57 -22.84
N ASN A 119 -2.47 -96.35 -22.06
CA ASN A 119 -2.35 -95.72 -20.76
C ASN A 119 -1.65 -96.67 -19.78
N PHE A 120 -0.83 -96.09 -18.90
CA PHE A 120 -0.22 -96.75 -17.74
C PHE A 120 -0.41 -95.88 -16.50
N TYR A 121 -0.24 -96.45 -15.31
CA TYR A 121 -0.43 -95.69 -14.07
C TYR A 121 0.88 -95.20 -13.49
N GLY A 122 0.87 -93.95 -13.04
CA GLY A 122 1.79 -93.45 -12.03
C GLY A 122 1.19 -93.69 -10.64
N LEU A 123 1.87 -94.46 -9.80
CA LEU A 123 1.50 -94.67 -8.41
C LEU A 123 2.27 -93.68 -7.54
N VAL A 124 1.64 -92.56 -7.21
CA VAL A 124 2.24 -91.47 -6.41
C VAL A 124 2.09 -91.78 -4.93
N GLU A 125 3.20 -92.08 -4.28
CA GLU A 125 3.26 -92.31 -2.84
C GLU A 125 3.26 -90.97 -2.08
N ARG A 126 2.73 -90.99 -0.85
CA ARG A 126 2.72 -89.81 0.03
C ARG A 126 4.14 -89.51 0.50
N SER A 127 4.54 -88.24 0.40
CA SER A 127 5.79 -87.75 1.00
C SER A 127 5.78 -87.92 2.51
N VAL A 128 6.93 -88.27 3.09
CA VAL A 128 7.13 -88.31 4.55
C VAL A 128 7.06 -86.90 5.14
N PHE A 129 7.56 -85.89 4.40
CA PHE A 129 7.48 -84.48 4.78
C PHE A 129 6.68 -83.70 3.72
N ASP A 130 5.57 -83.10 4.13
CA ASP A 130 4.75 -82.24 3.27
C ASP A 130 5.09 -80.77 3.51
N ALA A 131 6.06 -80.27 2.75
CA ALA A 131 6.48 -78.87 2.78
C ALA A 131 5.37 -77.89 2.34
N THR A 132 4.27 -78.38 1.78
CA THR A 132 3.13 -77.56 1.34
C THR A 132 2.01 -77.51 2.38
N SER A 133 2.17 -78.21 3.50
CA SER A 133 1.23 -78.15 4.62
C SER A 133 1.13 -76.71 5.17
N PRO A 134 -0.07 -76.22 5.52
CA PRO A 134 -0.23 -74.98 6.26
C PRO A 134 0.51 -74.94 7.62
N ASP A 135 0.94 -76.09 8.13
CA ASP A 135 1.74 -76.21 9.35
C ASP A 135 3.25 -76.07 9.11
N ALA A 136 3.68 -76.09 7.84
CA ALA A 136 5.06 -75.81 7.45
C ALA A 136 5.35 -74.30 7.34
N ASP A 137 4.32 -73.43 7.38
CA ASP A 137 4.48 -71.97 7.37
C ASP A 137 4.91 -71.47 8.77
N ASP A 138 5.96 -70.67 8.85
CA ASP A 138 6.43 -70.05 10.09
C ASP A 138 5.53 -68.86 10.46
N LYS A 139 4.40 -69.19 11.10
CA LYS A 139 3.40 -68.21 11.49
C LYS A 139 3.94 -67.20 12.51
N LEU A 140 4.89 -67.61 13.36
CA LEU A 140 5.46 -66.73 14.38
C LEU A 140 6.44 -65.74 13.75
N GLY A 141 7.33 -66.20 12.86
CA GLY A 141 8.26 -65.33 12.14
C GLY A 141 7.55 -64.28 11.28
N ARG A 142 6.39 -64.62 10.70
CA ARG A 142 5.54 -63.64 9.99
C ARG A 142 4.97 -62.56 10.90
N ILE A 143 4.57 -62.92 12.12
CA ILE A 143 4.07 -61.97 13.12
C ILE A 143 5.20 -61.08 13.62
N GLU A 144 6.38 -61.63 13.89
CA GLU A 144 7.58 -60.88 14.26
C GLU A 144 7.96 -59.85 13.19
N GLN A 145 7.93 -60.24 11.92
CA GLN A 145 8.19 -59.33 10.81
C GLN A 145 7.16 -58.19 10.75
N LEU A 146 5.89 -58.48 10.98
CA LEU A 146 4.84 -57.45 11.01
C LEU A 146 5.03 -56.45 12.15
N ILE A 147 5.45 -56.92 13.33
CA ILE A 147 5.78 -56.06 14.48
C ILE A 147 6.97 -55.17 14.13
N LEU A 148 8.04 -55.73 13.56
CA LEU A 148 9.21 -54.97 13.13
C LEU A 148 8.86 -53.88 12.13
N ASP A 149 7.97 -54.16 11.18
CA ASP A 149 7.56 -53.18 10.18
C ASP A 149 6.63 -52.11 10.76
N ALA A 150 5.78 -52.47 11.73
CA ALA A 150 4.99 -51.51 12.50
C ALA A 150 5.89 -50.56 13.32
N ASP A 151 6.91 -51.08 14.01
CA ASP A 151 7.86 -50.26 14.76
C ASP A 151 8.64 -49.30 13.85
N LYS A 152 9.10 -49.78 12.69
CA LYS A 152 9.73 -48.91 11.67
C LYS A 152 8.77 -47.83 11.17
N ALA A 153 7.47 -48.11 11.08
CA ALA A 153 6.48 -47.11 10.70
C ALA A 153 6.29 -46.06 11.80
N ILE A 154 6.17 -46.48 13.06
CA ILE A 154 6.05 -45.59 14.23
C ILE A 154 7.27 -44.66 14.33
N ILE A 155 8.48 -45.19 14.17
CA ILE A 155 9.71 -44.39 14.18
C ILE A 155 9.68 -43.31 13.09
N ARG A 156 9.29 -43.68 11.86
CA ARG A 156 9.19 -42.73 10.73
C ARG A 156 8.14 -41.64 10.99
N ILE A 157 7.00 -42.00 11.57
CA ILE A 157 5.94 -41.05 11.93
C ILE A 157 6.42 -40.09 13.02
N ASN A 158 6.99 -40.60 14.12
CA ASN A 158 7.49 -39.76 15.20
C ASN A 158 8.56 -38.78 14.72
N LYS A 159 9.44 -39.21 13.81
CA LYS A 159 10.41 -38.32 13.16
C LYS A 159 9.72 -37.24 12.34
N ALA A 160 8.74 -37.61 11.51
CA ALA A 160 8.00 -36.63 10.69
C ALA A 160 7.25 -35.60 11.54
N VAL A 161 6.61 -36.03 12.63
CA VAL A 161 5.94 -35.14 13.59
C VAL A 161 6.94 -34.18 14.24
N SER A 162 8.10 -34.68 14.65
CA SER A 162 9.17 -33.84 15.22
C SER A 162 9.74 -32.85 14.21
N ASP A 163 9.80 -33.21 12.93
CA ASP A 163 10.31 -32.36 11.85
C ASP A 163 9.26 -31.37 11.33
N ALA A 164 7.97 -31.61 11.55
CA ALA A 164 6.89 -30.75 11.07
C ALA A 164 6.81 -29.45 11.88
N ARG A 165 7.50 -28.41 11.38
CA ARG A 165 7.61 -27.12 12.07
C ARG A 165 7.78 -25.98 11.08
N ILE A 166 7.02 -24.90 11.28
CA ILE A 166 7.28 -23.59 10.67
C ILE A 166 7.72 -22.63 11.78
N THR A 167 8.86 -21.97 11.60
CA THR A 167 9.36 -20.94 12.53
C THR A 167 9.32 -19.57 11.86
N GLY A 168 9.18 -18.51 12.64
CA GLY A 168 9.40 -17.15 12.15
C GLY A 168 10.86 -16.95 11.75
N GLY A 169 11.06 -16.40 10.55
CA GLY A 169 12.35 -15.94 10.04
C GLY A 169 12.50 -14.44 10.19
N ASN A 170 13.07 -13.81 9.17
CA ASN A 170 13.26 -12.37 9.12
C ASN A 170 11.95 -11.66 8.81
N THR A 171 11.69 -10.57 9.54
CA THR A 171 10.69 -9.57 9.17
C THR A 171 11.41 -8.33 8.66
N THR A 172 11.24 -8.00 7.38
CA THR A 172 11.82 -6.80 6.77
C THR A 172 10.76 -5.74 6.56
N THR A 173 11.10 -4.49 6.86
CA THR A 173 10.22 -3.35 6.60
C THR A 173 10.39 -2.89 5.16
N LEU A 174 9.28 -2.76 4.44
CA LEU A 174 9.24 -2.24 3.08
C LEU A 174 8.79 -0.78 3.07
N ASP A 175 9.07 -0.10 1.95
CA ASP A 175 8.52 1.24 1.72
C ASP A 175 6.98 1.18 1.59
N PRO A 176 6.24 2.21 2.03
CA PRO A 176 4.77 2.19 2.11
C PRO A 176 4.01 1.77 0.85
N ASN A 177 4.56 2.05 -0.33
CA ASN A 177 3.92 1.72 -1.60
C ASN A 177 4.30 0.35 -2.17
N GLN A 178 5.22 -0.37 -1.53
CA GLN A 178 5.55 -1.73 -1.93
C GLN A 178 4.50 -2.69 -1.40
N PRO A 179 4.16 -3.77 -2.11
CA PRO A 179 3.26 -4.80 -1.61
C PRO A 179 3.94 -5.62 -0.52
N ALA A 180 3.16 -6.12 0.45
CA ALA A 180 3.65 -7.11 1.38
C ALA A 180 3.98 -8.43 0.67
N THR A 181 5.06 -9.08 1.06
CA THR A 181 5.46 -10.38 0.51
C THR A 181 5.84 -11.35 1.62
N SER A 182 5.81 -12.64 1.30
CA SER A 182 6.26 -13.70 2.18
C SER A 182 7.02 -14.76 1.40
N SER A 183 7.94 -15.45 2.07
CA SER A 183 8.62 -16.61 1.50
C SER A 183 8.80 -17.70 2.55
N LEU A 184 8.71 -18.95 2.10
CA LEU A 184 9.08 -20.11 2.91
C LEU A 184 10.42 -20.64 2.43
N ARG A 185 11.42 -20.61 3.30
CA ARG A 185 12.74 -21.19 3.04
C ARG A 185 12.98 -22.42 3.91
N GLY A 186 14.01 -23.20 3.58
CA GLY A 186 14.30 -24.49 4.21
C GLY A 186 13.83 -25.67 3.36
N SER A 187 13.98 -26.88 3.90
CA SER A 187 13.78 -28.14 3.18
C SER A 187 12.93 -29.12 3.98
N GLY A 188 12.16 -29.96 3.28
CA GLY A 188 11.28 -30.93 3.92
C GLY A 188 10.17 -30.25 4.72
N LEU A 189 9.92 -30.78 5.92
CA LEU A 189 8.85 -30.35 6.83
C LEU A 189 9.27 -29.24 7.81
N GLN A 190 10.57 -28.93 7.86
CA GLN A 190 11.11 -27.81 8.62
C GLN A 190 11.24 -26.59 7.71
N ARG A 191 10.41 -25.58 7.93
CA ARG A 191 10.39 -24.36 7.12
C ARG A 191 10.54 -23.12 7.98
N VAL A 192 11.05 -22.05 7.37
CA VAL A 192 11.17 -20.73 7.97
C VAL A 192 10.33 -19.76 7.14
N LEU A 193 9.43 -19.03 7.80
CA LEU A 193 8.58 -18.00 7.18
C LEU A 193 9.25 -16.63 7.32
N ASP A 194 9.74 -16.09 6.22
CA ASP A 194 10.19 -14.70 6.16
C ASP A 194 9.06 -13.81 5.64
N LEU A 195 8.92 -12.63 6.22
CA LEU A 195 7.89 -11.64 5.90
C LEU A 195 8.54 -10.32 5.50
N SER A 196 8.03 -9.70 4.45
CA SER A 196 8.33 -8.31 4.11
C SER A 196 7.06 -7.48 4.20
N ILE A 197 7.03 -6.53 5.14
CA ILE A 197 5.82 -5.79 5.50
C ILE A 197 6.05 -4.29 5.26
N PRO A 198 5.21 -3.62 4.45
CA PRO A 198 5.27 -2.17 4.27
C PRO A 198 5.03 -1.44 5.58
N ARG A 199 5.86 -0.45 5.89
CA ARG A 199 5.55 0.49 6.98
C ARG A 199 4.39 1.40 6.58
N GLY A 200 3.74 2.01 7.57
CA GLY A 200 2.79 3.10 7.33
C GLY A 200 3.45 4.29 6.63
N ALA A 201 2.72 4.93 5.71
CA ALA A 201 3.13 6.17 5.07
C ALA A 201 3.18 7.31 6.10
N GLY A 202 4.31 8.02 6.14
CA GLY A 202 4.51 9.18 7.02
C GLY A 202 4.61 10.49 6.25
N VAL A 203 4.70 11.60 6.98
CA VAL A 203 5.12 12.89 6.42
C VAL A 203 6.64 13.00 6.55
N THR A 204 7.35 13.08 5.42
CA THR A 204 8.81 13.13 5.40
C THR A 204 9.35 14.55 5.31
N SER A 205 8.53 15.49 4.85
CA SER A 205 8.85 16.91 4.76
C SER A 205 7.60 17.75 4.92
N ALA A 206 7.76 18.95 5.47
CA ALA A 206 6.70 19.93 5.57
C ALA A 206 7.19 21.27 5.04
N GLY A 207 6.36 21.95 4.27
CA GLY A 207 6.61 23.30 3.75
C GLY A 207 5.49 24.23 4.12
N ALA A 208 5.83 25.47 4.50
CA ALA A 208 4.87 26.52 4.78
C ALA A 208 5.07 27.70 3.83
N THR A 209 3.97 28.25 3.32
CA THR A 209 3.97 29.49 2.53
C THR A 209 3.11 30.54 3.22
N THR A 210 3.56 31.79 3.19
CA THR A 210 2.76 32.90 3.68
C THR A 210 1.75 33.31 2.61
N LEU A 211 0.48 33.40 3.00
CA LEU A 211 -0.60 33.88 2.14
C LEU A 211 -0.98 35.31 2.51
N ASP A 212 -1.60 36.01 1.57
CA ASP A 212 -2.19 37.32 1.84
C ASP A 212 -3.34 37.23 2.87
N PRO A 213 -3.56 38.28 3.68
CA PRO A 213 -4.55 38.26 4.77
C PRO A 213 -5.96 37.85 4.36
N ASN A 214 -6.38 38.17 3.13
CA ASN A 214 -7.71 37.85 2.63
C ASN A 214 -7.84 36.44 2.04
N LYS A 215 -6.76 35.66 1.98
CA LYS A 215 -6.78 34.28 1.51
C LYS A 215 -7.05 33.33 2.68
N PRO A 216 -7.86 32.27 2.49
CA PRO A 216 -8.03 31.25 3.52
C PRO A 216 -6.75 30.43 3.71
N ALA A 217 -6.56 29.88 4.91
CA ALA A 217 -5.50 28.91 5.15
C ALA A 217 -5.70 27.65 4.30
N THR A 218 -4.61 27.05 3.85
CA THR A 218 -4.64 25.83 3.03
C THR A 218 -3.76 24.74 3.63
N ALA A 219 -4.12 23.48 3.38
CA ALA A 219 -3.31 22.32 3.70
C ALA A 219 -3.48 21.27 2.60
N SER A 220 -2.39 20.69 2.13
CA SER A 220 -2.40 19.58 1.18
C SER A 220 -1.30 18.58 1.50
N MET A 221 -1.56 17.31 1.20
CA MET A 221 -0.55 16.25 1.25
C MET A 221 -0.30 15.76 -0.16
N LEU A 222 0.94 15.85 -0.61
CA LEU A 222 1.38 15.31 -1.90
C LEU A 222 2.30 14.12 -1.63
N GLN A 223 2.26 13.11 -2.50
CA GLN A 223 3.16 11.96 -2.35
C GLN A 223 4.62 12.41 -2.53
N ALA A 224 5.44 12.14 -1.51
CA ALA A 224 6.87 12.41 -1.49
C ALA A 224 7.60 11.30 -2.26
N GLY A 225 7.89 11.59 -3.53
CA GLY A 225 8.64 10.70 -4.40
C GLY A 225 7.99 9.33 -4.59
N SER A 226 8.81 8.31 -4.87
CA SER A 226 8.35 6.98 -5.29
C SER A 226 8.26 5.96 -4.15
N LYS A 227 8.24 6.37 -2.87
CA LYS A 227 8.18 5.46 -1.72
C LYS A 227 6.82 5.41 -1.02
N GLY A 228 5.90 6.31 -1.37
CA GLY A 228 4.55 6.34 -0.78
C GLY A 228 4.42 7.16 0.49
N ASP A 229 5.48 7.84 0.96
CA ASP A 229 5.37 8.87 1.99
C ASP A 229 4.73 10.15 1.43
N TYR A 230 4.47 11.14 2.29
CA TYR A 230 3.88 12.42 1.93
C TYR A 230 4.77 13.61 2.28
N THR A 231 4.59 14.71 1.53
CA THR A 231 5.01 16.07 1.87
C THR A 231 3.76 16.85 2.26
N LEU A 232 3.79 17.47 3.44
CA LEU A 232 2.72 18.35 3.91
C LEU A 232 3.03 19.79 3.45
N LEU A 233 2.13 20.40 2.69
CA LEU A 233 2.21 21.81 2.32
C LEU A 233 1.09 22.57 3.01
N VAL A 234 1.44 23.65 3.73
CA VAL A 234 0.46 24.52 4.39
C VAL A 234 0.62 25.96 3.94
N GLY A 235 -0.49 26.61 3.63
CA GLY A 235 -0.55 28.04 3.38
C GLY A 235 -1.12 28.75 4.60
N VAL A 236 -0.34 29.66 5.20
CA VAL A 236 -0.71 30.39 6.41
C VAL A 236 -0.92 31.87 6.08
N PRO A 237 -2.14 32.41 6.20
CA PRO A 237 -2.39 33.83 5.99
C PRO A 237 -1.66 34.67 7.03
N ARG A 238 -0.94 35.70 6.58
CA ARG A 238 -0.39 36.71 7.49
C ARG A 238 -1.51 37.61 8.02
N GLY A 239 -1.28 38.24 9.17
CA GLY A 239 -2.18 39.29 9.65
C GLY A 239 -2.17 40.53 8.75
N SER A 240 -3.33 41.17 8.59
CA SER A 240 -3.49 42.46 7.91
C SER A 240 -2.67 43.54 8.59
N ARG A 241 -1.91 44.31 7.81
CA ARG A 241 -1.08 45.42 8.29
C ARG A 241 -1.72 46.76 7.93
N ILE A 242 -1.27 47.83 8.57
CA ILE A 242 -1.50 49.18 8.05
C ILE A 242 -0.37 49.51 7.08
N ILE A 243 -0.72 49.75 5.81
CA ILE A 243 0.26 50.00 4.74
C ILE A 243 0.37 51.49 4.36
N GLY A 244 -0.57 52.30 4.81
CA GLY A 244 -0.58 53.74 4.58
C GLY A 244 -1.46 54.48 5.57
N VAL A 245 -1.07 55.73 5.85
CA VAL A 245 -1.88 56.69 6.61
C VAL A 245 -2.03 57.94 5.75
N ALA A 246 -3.27 58.32 5.46
CA ALA A 246 -3.60 59.55 4.76
C ALA A 246 -4.36 60.49 5.70
N ALA A 247 -4.10 61.79 5.57
CA ALA A 247 -4.83 62.82 6.30
C ALA A 247 -5.49 63.78 5.31
N ASN A 248 -6.80 63.91 5.40
CA ASN A 248 -7.56 64.92 4.66
C ASN A 248 -7.81 66.11 5.57
N THR A 249 -7.66 67.31 5.04
CA THR A 249 -8.09 68.52 5.74
C THR A 249 -9.55 68.79 5.40
N VAL A 250 -10.41 68.80 6.41
CA VAL A 250 -11.86 69.01 6.26
C VAL A 250 -12.30 70.34 6.88
N ASN A 251 -13.52 70.78 6.60
CA ASN A 251 -14.02 72.07 7.09
C ASN A 251 -14.22 72.04 8.62
N PRO A 252 -14.02 73.17 9.33
CA PRO A 252 -14.22 73.26 10.78
C PRO A 252 -15.61 72.79 11.26
N SER A 253 -16.64 72.95 10.43
CA SER A 253 -18.00 72.49 10.73
C SER A 253 -18.18 70.96 10.66
N GLN A 254 -17.21 70.23 10.09
CA GLN A 254 -17.24 68.76 9.99
C GLN A 254 -16.54 68.13 11.22
N GLN A 255 -17.06 67.00 11.69
CA GLN A 255 -16.45 66.27 12.81
C GLN A 255 -15.17 65.56 12.36
N ALA A 256 -14.18 65.48 13.27
CA ALA A 256 -13.02 64.63 13.04
C ALA A 256 -13.46 63.16 12.92
N ALA A 257 -12.95 62.47 11.89
CA ALA A 257 -13.30 61.09 11.63
C ALA A 257 -12.06 60.27 11.29
N ALA A 258 -12.12 58.97 11.59
CA ALA A 258 -11.14 58.00 11.16
C ALA A 258 -11.86 56.87 10.44
N SER A 259 -11.36 56.50 9.26
CA SER A 259 -11.89 55.37 8.50
C SER A 259 -10.75 54.49 8.01
N MET A 260 -11.09 53.25 7.64
CA MET A 260 -10.12 52.30 7.11
C MET A 260 -10.63 51.75 5.78
N SER A 261 -9.74 51.70 4.78
CA SER A 261 -9.98 50.96 3.55
C SER A 261 -9.15 49.68 3.55
N THR A 262 -9.61 48.65 2.85
CA THR A 262 -8.91 47.37 2.71
C THR A 262 -8.54 47.17 1.24
N ASP A 263 -7.31 46.77 0.96
CA ASP A 263 -6.83 46.54 -0.40
C ASP A 263 -7.14 45.12 -0.92
N GLY A 264 -6.66 44.82 -2.14
CA GLY A 264 -6.85 43.51 -2.77
C GLY A 264 -6.08 42.35 -2.12
N ALA A 265 -5.14 42.62 -1.22
CA ALA A 265 -4.45 41.61 -0.40
C ALA A 265 -5.10 41.44 0.99
N GLY A 266 -5.94 42.38 1.41
CA GLY A 266 -6.52 42.40 2.75
C GLY A 266 -5.72 43.24 3.76
N ASP A 267 -4.72 44.01 3.30
CA ASP A 267 -4.04 45.02 4.10
C ASP A 267 -4.89 46.30 4.17
N ARG A 268 -4.65 47.12 5.19
CA ARG A 268 -5.50 48.26 5.51
C ARG A 268 -4.78 49.60 5.36
N SER A 269 -5.52 50.63 4.99
CA SER A 269 -5.06 52.02 4.98
C SER A 269 -5.94 52.85 5.91
N LEU A 270 -5.31 53.61 6.81
CA LEU A 270 -5.99 54.50 7.73
C LEU A 270 -6.15 55.87 7.09
N ILE A 271 -7.36 56.41 7.09
CA ILE A 271 -7.67 57.74 6.59
C ILE A 271 -8.20 58.56 7.76
N LEU A 272 -7.57 59.71 8.00
CA LEU A 272 -7.94 60.65 9.05
C LEU A 272 -8.48 61.92 8.43
N ASP A 273 -9.73 62.24 8.72
CA ASP A 273 -10.33 63.52 8.35
C ASP A 273 -10.13 64.48 9.52
N ILE A 274 -9.25 65.46 9.33
CA ILE A 274 -8.82 66.41 10.35
C ILE A 274 -9.45 67.77 10.03
N PRO A 275 -10.38 68.28 10.86
CA PRO A 275 -10.94 69.62 10.68
C PRO A 275 -9.84 70.66 10.84
N ARG A 276 -9.70 71.55 9.85
CA ARG A 276 -8.83 72.72 10.02
C ARG A 276 -9.38 73.63 11.10
N GLY A 277 -8.52 74.50 11.65
CA GLY A 277 -8.96 75.55 12.57
C GLY A 277 -9.96 76.51 11.91
N GLU A 278 -10.94 76.95 12.71
CA GLU A 278 -11.81 78.07 12.35
C GLU A 278 -11.00 79.34 12.15
N ARG A 279 -11.38 80.16 11.18
CA ARG A 279 -10.75 81.46 10.95
C ARG A 279 -11.80 82.54 10.74
N ILE A 280 -11.34 83.79 10.82
CA ILE A 280 -12.14 84.93 10.38
C ILE A 280 -12.10 84.97 8.85
N ALA A 281 -13.22 84.67 8.20
CA ALA A 281 -13.33 84.68 6.74
C ALA A 281 -13.44 86.11 6.18
N GLY A 282 -13.99 87.04 6.97
CA GLY A 282 -14.13 88.44 6.57
C GLY A 282 -14.49 89.34 7.74
N VAL A 283 -14.16 90.62 7.58
CA VAL A 283 -14.57 91.70 8.47
C VAL A 283 -15.22 92.78 7.63
N THR A 284 -16.44 93.16 7.99
CA THR A 284 -17.15 94.26 7.34
C THR A 284 -17.54 95.29 8.37
N ALA A 285 -17.50 96.57 7.99
CA ALA A 285 -17.92 97.66 8.84
C ALA A 285 -18.90 98.55 8.09
N ARG A 286 -19.97 98.98 8.76
CA ARG A 286 -20.90 99.99 8.25
C ARG A 286 -21.09 101.08 9.28
N THR A 287 -21.27 102.29 8.80
CA THR A 287 -21.57 103.46 9.64
C THR A 287 -23.02 103.40 10.10
N LEU A 288 -23.24 103.54 11.41
CA LEU A 288 -24.56 103.69 12.02
C LEU A 288 -24.85 105.17 12.28
N ASP A 289 -26.13 105.50 12.43
CA ASP A 289 -26.57 106.85 12.77
C ASP A 289 -26.11 107.24 14.20
N ALA A 290 -26.01 108.56 14.43
CA ALA A 290 -25.59 109.09 15.71
C ALA A 290 -26.61 108.74 16.81
N GLY A 291 -26.13 108.21 17.94
CA GLY A 291 -26.96 107.79 19.08
C GLY A 291 -27.37 106.31 19.08
N MET A 292 -26.99 105.52 18.07
CA MET A 292 -27.09 104.05 18.14
C MET A 292 -25.90 103.44 18.88
N ASP A 293 -26.10 102.28 19.51
CA ASP A 293 -25.02 101.52 20.14
C ASP A 293 -24.12 100.87 19.07
N ALA A 294 -22.83 100.76 19.36
CA ALA A 294 -21.92 99.97 18.54
C ALA A 294 -22.34 98.50 18.60
N THR A 295 -22.38 97.84 17.45
CA THR A 295 -22.79 96.43 17.36
C THR A 295 -21.72 95.58 16.71
N VAL A 296 -21.63 94.33 17.15
CA VAL A 296 -20.86 93.28 16.47
C VAL A 296 -21.78 92.09 16.28
N THR A 297 -21.91 91.64 15.04
CA THR A 297 -22.57 90.37 14.75
C THR A 297 -21.54 89.40 14.19
N ALA A 298 -21.43 88.24 14.83
CA ALA A 298 -20.62 87.13 14.35
C ALA A 298 -21.56 86.09 13.71
N THR A 299 -21.38 85.84 12.42
CA THR A 299 -22.10 84.78 11.71
C THR A 299 -21.12 83.72 11.24
N ARG A 300 -21.47 82.44 11.42
CA ARG A 300 -20.71 81.31 10.90
C ARG A 300 -21.24 80.92 9.53
N ASP A 301 -20.34 80.63 8.60
CA ASP A 301 -20.71 80.07 7.30
C ASP A 301 -20.88 78.54 7.37
N ALA A 302 -21.25 77.92 6.24
CA ALA A 302 -21.43 76.48 6.14
C ALA A 302 -20.11 75.67 6.31
N ALA A 303 -18.95 76.30 6.11
CA ALA A 303 -17.65 75.71 6.39
C ALA A 303 -17.25 75.84 7.88
N GLY A 304 -17.94 76.67 8.66
CA GLY A 304 -17.66 76.93 10.07
C GLY A 304 -16.74 78.14 10.31
N ASP A 305 -16.36 78.88 9.26
CA ASP A 305 -15.58 80.11 9.41
C ASP A 305 -16.48 81.28 9.87
N THR A 306 -15.92 82.21 10.64
CA THR A 306 -16.69 83.32 11.22
C THR A 306 -16.50 84.60 10.41
N THR A 307 -17.58 85.34 10.15
CA THR A 307 -17.54 86.71 9.63
C THR A 307 -17.99 87.67 10.72
N LEU A 308 -17.21 88.73 10.93
CA LEU A 308 -17.53 89.80 11.89
C LEU A 308 -18.08 91.01 11.13
N ALA A 309 -19.29 91.44 11.50
CA ALA A 309 -19.90 92.65 10.99
C ALA A 309 -19.99 93.70 12.10
N PHE A 310 -19.27 94.80 11.94
CA PHE A 310 -19.25 95.93 12.87
C PHE A 310 -20.23 97.02 12.41
N GLY A 311 -21.07 97.48 13.33
CA GLY A 311 -21.83 98.73 13.18
C GLY A 311 -21.18 99.81 14.04
N LEU A 312 -20.61 100.84 13.39
CA LEU A 312 -19.87 101.91 14.07
C LEU A 312 -20.68 103.22 14.07
N PRO A 313 -21.10 103.76 15.24
CA PRO A 313 -21.87 105.00 15.32
C PRO A 313 -21.06 106.23 14.89
N ARG A 314 -21.74 107.22 14.29
CA ARG A 314 -21.13 108.54 14.09
C ARG A 314 -20.92 109.25 15.42
N GLY A 315 -19.77 109.89 15.58
CA GLY A 315 -19.48 110.72 16.75
C GLY A 315 -20.42 111.92 16.87
N ALA A 316 -20.69 112.35 18.10
CA ALA A 316 -21.43 113.58 18.36
C ALA A 316 -20.66 114.79 17.79
N LYS A 317 -21.41 115.78 17.27
CA LYS A 317 -20.83 117.04 16.78
C LYS A 317 -20.22 117.79 17.97
N GLY A 318 -18.94 118.19 17.88
CA GLY A 318 -18.25 118.92 18.94
C GLY A 318 -18.77 120.36 19.14
N ASP A 319 -18.60 120.87 20.35
CA ASP A 319 -19.06 122.20 20.77
C ASP A 319 -18.14 123.33 20.23
N PRO A 320 -18.68 124.54 19.90
CA PRO A 320 -17.87 125.73 19.58
C PRO A 320 -17.08 126.26 20.81
N GLY A 321 -15.89 126.83 20.61
CA GLY A 321 -15.02 127.36 21.70
C GLY A 321 -15.32 128.79 22.17
N ASP A 322 -14.90 129.16 23.39
CA ASP A 322 -15.24 130.40 24.11
C ASP A 322 -14.42 131.67 23.72
N PRO A 323 -14.99 132.89 23.86
CA PRO A 323 -14.31 134.19 23.62
C PRO A 323 -13.40 134.68 24.78
N GLY A 324 -12.27 135.35 24.46
CA GLY A 324 -11.16 135.69 25.39
C GLY A 324 -11.28 136.99 26.24
N THR A 325 -10.37 137.16 27.22
CA THR A 325 -10.39 138.20 28.29
C THR A 325 -9.63 139.52 28.01
N PRO A 326 -9.93 140.63 28.72
CA PRO A 326 -9.32 141.94 28.48
C PRO A 326 -7.82 142.09 28.80
N ALA A 327 -7.12 142.96 28.06
CA ALA A 327 -5.68 143.24 28.19
C ALA A 327 -5.32 144.15 29.36
N THR A 328 -4.11 143.98 29.91
CA THR A 328 -3.49 144.90 30.90
C THR A 328 -2.10 145.34 30.40
N ALA A 329 -1.46 146.29 31.08
CA ALA A 329 -0.17 146.87 30.66
C ALA A 329 0.97 145.85 30.44
N THR A 330 0.86 144.62 30.97
CA THR A 330 1.84 143.54 30.79
C THR A 330 1.26 142.25 30.21
N THR A 331 -0.04 142.21 29.90
CA THR A 331 -0.75 140.99 29.45
C THR A 331 -1.60 141.28 28.22
N LEU A 332 -1.34 140.56 27.14
CA LEU A 332 -2.15 140.62 25.91
C LEU A 332 -3.58 140.13 26.19
N GLY A 333 -4.56 140.83 25.63
CA GLY A 333 -5.99 140.57 25.76
C GLY A 333 -6.79 141.59 24.94
N VAL A 334 -8.10 141.64 25.09
CA VAL A 334 -8.94 142.65 24.41
C VAL A 334 -8.89 144.01 25.14
N VAL A 335 -8.57 145.13 24.48
CA VAL A 335 -8.35 146.44 25.14
C VAL A 335 -9.64 147.26 25.27
N LYS A 336 -9.86 147.93 26.42
CA LYS A 336 -10.98 148.86 26.65
C LYS A 336 -10.51 150.34 26.61
N PRO A 337 -11.14 151.23 25.83
CA PRO A 337 -10.77 152.67 25.74
C PRO A 337 -11.06 153.46 27.02
N GLY A 338 -10.23 154.47 27.34
CA GLY A 338 -10.40 155.40 28.48
C GLY A 338 -10.99 156.76 28.09
N ASP A 339 -11.33 157.58 29.09
CA ASP A 339 -12.06 158.86 28.89
C ASP A 339 -11.32 159.84 27.96
N ASN A 340 -12.09 160.59 27.14
CA ASN A 340 -11.63 161.41 26.00
C ASN A 340 -11.00 160.64 24.82
N LEU A 341 -11.10 159.31 24.81
CA LEU A 341 -10.82 158.43 23.67
C LEU A 341 -12.06 157.62 23.27
N THR A 342 -12.34 157.46 21.97
CA THR A 342 -13.50 156.70 21.47
C THR A 342 -13.05 155.63 20.49
N VAL A 343 -13.59 154.40 20.58
CA VAL A 343 -13.36 153.33 19.58
C VAL A 343 -14.57 153.14 18.68
N ARG A 344 -14.33 153.14 17.35
CA ARG A 344 -15.36 152.92 16.32
C ARG A 344 -15.74 151.43 16.22
N ALA A 345 -16.88 151.12 15.60
CA ALA A 345 -17.34 149.74 15.40
C ALA A 345 -16.39 148.87 14.54
N ASP A 346 -15.46 149.49 13.81
CA ASP A 346 -14.38 148.83 13.07
C ASP A 346 -13.08 148.64 13.89
N GLY A 347 -13.01 149.17 15.12
CA GLY A 347 -11.90 148.98 16.05
C GLY A 347 -10.89 150.13 16.18
N THR A 348 -11.07 151.30 15.54
CA THR A 348 -10.10 152.43 15.56
C THR A 348 -10.27 153.39 16.75
N LEU A 349 -9.18 153.88 17.39
CA LEU A 349 -9.14 154.76 18.59
C LEU A 349 -8.73 156.23 18.26
N ASP A 350 -9.57 157.23 18.61
CA ASP A 350 -9.35 158.69 18.35
C ASP A 350 -9.31 159.54 19.66
N ALA A 351 -8.67 160.72 19.65
CA ALA A 351 -8.60 161.69 20.78
C ALA A 351 -9.30 163.04 20.50
N SER A 352 -10.03 163.59 21.48
CA SER A 352 -10.87 164.81 21.35
C SER A 352 -10.08 166.13 21.54
N ALA A 353 -9.94 166.99 20.51
CA ALA A 353 -9.19 168.27 20.57
C ALA A 353 -10.10 169.52 20.64
N GLY A 354 -9.97 170.34 21.70
CA GLY A 354 -10.44 171.73 21.76
C GLY A 354 -9.24 172.68 21.90
N GLN A 355 -9.16 173.72 21.06
CA GLN A 355 -8.03 174.66 20.95
C GLN A 355 -7.79 175.47 22.24
N TYR A 356 -6.53 175.60 22.63
CA TYR A 356 -6.04 176.45 23.72
C TYR A 356 -5.52 177.79 23.12
N GLU A 357 -6.11 178.94 23.49
CA GLU A 357 -5.70 180.28 23.01
C GLU A 357 -4.55 180.90 23.84
N LEU A 358 -3.59 181.55 23.16
CA LEU A 358 -2.42 182.21 23.77
C LEU A 358 -2.69 183.71 24.02
N PRO A 359 -2.31 184.31 25.17
CA PRO A 359 -2.52 185.74 25.47
C PRO A 359 -1.61 186.71 24.68
N VAL A 360 -2.09 187.96 24.49
CA VAL A 360 -1.44 189.09 23.80
C VAL A 360 -0.30 189.71 24.62
N ALA A 361 0.84 190.04 23.98
CA ALA A 361 2.01 190.65 24.62
C ALA A 361 1.91 192.19 24.76
N SER A 362 2.44 192.76 25.86
CA SER A 362 2.52 194.21 26.14
C SER A 362 3.96 194.75 26.02
N ASP A 363 4.10 195.82 25.24
CA ASP A 363 5.20 196.74 24.91
C ASP A 363 6.66 196.46 25.34
N THR A 364 7.51 196.15 24.34
CA THR A 364 8.56 197.06 23.86
C THR A 364 8.65 196.98 22.34
#